data_AF-A0A318KS53-F1
#
_entry.id   AF-A0A318KS53-F1
#
_cell.length_a   1.000
_cell.length_b   1.000
_cell.length_c   1.000
_cell.angle_alpha   90.00
_cell.angle_beta   90.00
_cell.angle_gamma   90.00
#
_symmetry.space_group_name_H-M   'P 1'
#
loop_
_entity.id
_entity.type
_entity.pdbx_description
1 polymer ?
#
loop_
_entity_poly.entity_id
_entity_poly.type
_entity_poly.pdbx_seq_one_letter_code
_entity_poly.pdbx_strand_id
1 'polypeptide(L)'
;MNILEQCQIWHENDEYNKIIEAIEALPSNERTPELDSELARAYNNLASTEDRSLFKKAIALLKQHEEYFKGDHFWNFRIGYAYYYLDQEYNALPYFEQALAARPNDEDTLAFIRSCRKCLTMPRFRKNFSQRTAECWQAFIEGEAELRSLMDVRNRDEVSEQLMEKCHAILSLAFEDIAFELGFNGKQYELILSPEGNFSTLFKLVYFKRQAPSLPQWNIWVGRQAANGFALRYEDIQISADDVQVWVNVTDKRKIDLTLYCEALVKLLEEDEGRAWWFLSVLTDQTLGEINAMMLIDEFEVIGKPKAEAAHPLAKLPDLLTEKGFDLQFDVEAYLERSYIGYQLDPDNDMKADWRMDVYVGSTRCPNLINEYLNHEHQTMDAFHKDGAVPGFFCYSLDAFNDAPKNAVLDFRDMIEAAILKSAGEHAVTFTGGATGIYCGYLDFIAWDLPAVLDAAQAEFEASPISWANFHVFRRDAQTISLIDKEKADEDSAPTNSKLLS
;
A
#
# COMPACT_ATOMS: atom_id res chain seq x y z
N MET A 1 1.50 -26.38 39.71
CA MET A 1 0.76 -25.94 38.53
C MET A 1 1.75 -25.22 37.66
N ASN A 2 1.96 -25.69 36.44
CA ASN A 2 2.85 -25.00 35.50
C ASN A 2 2.17 -23.71 35.00
N ILE A 3 2.94 -22.79 34.43
CA ILE A 3 2.41 -21.49 33.99
C ILE A 3 1.33 -21.65 32.89
N LEU A 4 1.43 -22.65 32.02
CA LEU A 4 0.45 -22.89 30.96
C LEU A 4 -0.91 -23.33 31.52
N GLU A 5 -0.92 -24.23 32.52
CA GLU A 5 -2.13 -24.62 33.27
C GLU A 5 -2.76 -23.41 33.96
N GLN A 6 -1.94 -22.51 34.52
CA GLN A 6 -2.43 -21.28 35.13
C GLN A 6 -3.03 -20.32 34.09
N CYS A 7 -2.43 -20.22 32.90
CA CYS A 7 -2.95 -19.41 31.79
C CYS A 7 -4.32 -19.93 31.31
N GLN A 8 -4.51 -21.25 31.26
CA GLN A 8 -5.81 -21.84 30.93
C GLN A 8 -6.89 -21.44 31.94
N ILE A 9 -6.58 -21.51 33.25
CA ILE A 9 -7.53 -21.09 34.30
C ILE A 9 -7.85 -19.59 34.18
N TRP A 10 -6.85 -18.74 33.96
CA TRP A 10 -7.09 -17.31 33.77
C TRP A 10 -7.92 -17.04 32.51
N HIS A 11 -7.67 -17.75 31.42
CA HIS A 11 -8.44 -17.61 30.18
C HIS A 11 -9.91 -17.99 30.38
N GLU A 12 -10.20 -19.10 31.06
CA GLU A 12 -11.58 -19.53 31.37
C GLU A 12 -12.34 -18.55 32.28
N ASN A 13 -11.63 -17.68 33.01
CA ASN A 13 -12.20 -16.65 33.88
C ASN A 13 -12.14 -15.24 33.25
N ASP A 14 -11.82 -15.12 31.95
CA ASP A 14 -11.63 -13.85 31.23
C ASP A 14 -10.56 -12.92 31.85
N GLU A 15 -9.60 -13.48 32.59
CA GLU A 15 -8.54 -12.75 33.27
C GLU A 15 -7.30 -12.54 32.36
N TYR A 16 -7.51 -12.05 31.13
CA TYR A 16 -6.47 -11.96 30.10
C TYR A 16 -5.28 -11.09 30.52
N ASN A 17 -5.51 -10.01 31.27
CA ASN A 17 -4.44 -9.16 31.81
C ASN A 17 -3.45 -9.95 32.68
N LYS A 18 -3.92 -10.93 33.47
CA LYS A 18 -3.04 -11.76 34.30
C LYS A 18 -2.13 -12.66 33.46
N ILE A 19 -2.64 -13.16 32.33
CA ILE A 19 -1.84 -13.94 31.37
C ILE A 19 -0.74 -13.05 30.79
N ILE A 20 -1.11 -11.85 30.33
CA ILE A 20 -0.16 -10.89 29.75
C ILE A 20 0.93 -10.53 30.75
N GLU A 21 0.55 -10.06 31.95
CA GLU A 21 1.49 -9.68 33.00
C GLU A 21 2.43 -10.83 33.39
N ALA A 22 1.90 -12.05 33.52
CA ALA A 22 2.70 -13.20 33.92
C ALA A 22 3.71 -13.64 32.85
N ILE A 23 3.34 -13.62 31.56
CA ILE A 23 4.22 -14.06 30.48
C ILE A 23 5.20 -12.96 30.07
N GLU A 24 4.79 -11.69 30.02
CA GLU A 24 5.69 -10.56 29.71
C GLU A 24 6.79 -10.38 30.77
N ALA A 25 6.53 -10.76 32.03
CA ALA A 25 7.53 -10.76 33.09
C ALA A 25 8.66 -11.78 32.87
N LEU A 26 8.48 -12.75 31.96
CA LEU A 26 9.52 -13.71 31.59
C LEU A 26 10.48 -13.10 30.56
N PRO A 27 11.81 -13.34 30.71
CA PRO A 27 12.78 -13.07 29.66
C PRO A 27 12.37 -13.73 28.34
N SER A 28 12.56 -13.05 27.20
CA SER A 28 12.14 -13.57 25.89
C SER A 28 12.77 -14.92 25.54
N ASN A 29 14.00 -15.16 25.97
CA ASN A 29 14.71 -16.44 25.78
C ASN A 29 14.19 -17.59 26.65
N GLU A 30 13.31 -17.31 27.63
CA GLU A 30 12.66 -18.31 28.49
C GLU A 30 11.23 -18.64 28.04
N ARG A 31 10.67 -17.90 27.08
CA ARG A 31 9.34 -18.17 26.54
C ARG A 31 9.41 -19.29 25.51
N THR A 32 8.57 -20.30 25.70
CA THR A 32 8.37 -21.36 24.71
C THR A 32 7.36 -20.92 23.65
N PRO A 33 7.32 -21.56 22.47
CA PRO A 33 6.30 -21.28 21.46
C PRO A 33 4.86 -21.34 22.00
N GLU A 34 4.57 -22.25 22.94
CA GLU A 34 3.26 -22.35 23.60
C GLU A 34 2.95 -21.13 24.45
N LEU A 35 3.93 -20.62 25.21
CA LEU A 35 3.75 -19.42 26.01
C LEU A 35 3.51 -18.20 25.14
N ASP A 36 4.27 -18.05 24.05
CA ASP A 36 4.04 -16.96 23.09
C ASP A 36 2.68 -17.09 22.40
N SER A 37 2.23 -18.30 22.10
CA SER A 37 0.89 -18.53 21.55
C SER A 37 -0.23 -18.19 22.54
N GLU A 38 -0.02 -18.48 23.83
CA GLU A 38 -0.95 -18.12 24.91
C GLU A 38 -0.98 -16.61 25.17
N LEU A 39 0.17 -15.95 25.11
CA LEU A 39 0.27 -14.50 25.19
C LEU A 39 -0.44 -13.82 24.00
N ALA A 40 -0.25 -14.34 22.79
CA ALA A 40 -0.94 -13.85 21.60
C ALA A 40 -2.46 -14.04 21.71
N ARG A 41 -2.93 -15.18 22.25
CA ARG A 41 -4.35 -15.39 22.55
C ARG A 41 -4.88 -14.36 23.54
N ALA A 42 -4.13 -14.07 24.61
CA ALA A 42 -4.55 -13.09 25.61
C ALA A 42 -4.65 -11.67 25.01
N TYR A 43 -3.69 -11.26 24.16
CA TYR A 43 -3.81 -10.00 23.43
C TYR A 43 -5.03 -9.96 22.51
N ASN A 44 -5.29 -11.01 21.73
CA ASN A 44 -6.44 -11.07 20.83
C ASN A 44 -7.78 -10.93 21.58
N ASN A 45 -7.90 -11.51 22.77
CA ASN A 45 -9.14 -11.45 23.55
C ASN A 45 -9.27 -10.16 24.37
N LEU A 46 -8.16 -9.55 24.78
CA LEU A 46 -8.17 -8.27 25.48
C LEU A 46 -8.47 -7.10 24.52
N ALA A 47 -8.02 -7.22 23.28
CA ALA A 47 -8.15 -6.18 22.28
C ALA A 47 -9.61 -5.83 21.99
N SER A 48 -9.93 -4.53 22.02
CA SER A 48 -11.12 -4.04 21.36
C SER A 48 -10.94 -4.07 19.83
N THR A 49 -12.02 -3.88 19.09
CA THR A 49 -11.93 -3.76 17.62
C THR A 49 -11.11 -2.55 17.15
N GLU A 50 -10.79 -1.58 18.00
CA GLU A 50 -9.94 -0.46 17.59
C GLU A 50 -8.47 -0.65 18.01
N ASP A 51 -8.16 -1.67 18.82
CA ASP A 51 -6.82 -1.91 19.37
C ASP A 51 -5.89 -2.63 18.39
N ARG A 52 -5.53 -1.95 17.30
CA ARG A 52 -4.57 -2.45 16.29
C ARG A 52 -3.25 -2.89 16.92
N SER A 53 -2.76 -2.20 17.96
CA SER A 53 -1.46 -2.50 18.59
C SER A 53 -1.41 -3.89 19.22
N LEU A 54 -2.49 -4.35 19.86
CA LEU A 54 -2.55 -5.67 20.50
C LEU A 54 -2.60 -6.79 19.45
N PHE A 55 -3.34 -6.60 18.36
CA PHE A 55 -3.34 -7.56 17.23
C PHE A 55 -1.97 -7.65 16.56
N LYS A 56 -1.27 -6.52 16.36
CA LYS A 56 0.11 -6.53 15.84
C LYS A 56 1.07 -7.28 16.76
N LYS A 57 0.98 -7.09 18.08
CA LYS A 57 1.76 -7.85 19.07
C LYS A 57 1.47 -9.35 18.98
N ALA A 58 0.20 -9.75 18.85
CA ALA A 58 -0.19 -11.15 18.68
C ALA A 58 0.43 -11.77 17.41
N ILE A 59 0.37 -11.06 16.28
CA ILE A 59 0.99 -11.52 15.02
C ILE A 59 2.50 -11.65 15.16
N ALA A 60 3.17 -10.66 15.74
CA ALA A 60 4.62 -10.67 15.91
C ALA A 60 5.10 -11.87 16.74
N LEU A 61 4.36 -12.26 17.78
CA LEU A 61 4.63 -13.46 18.57
C LEU A 61 4.36 -14.74 17.77
N LEU A 62 3.21 -14.84 17.09
CA LEU A 62 2.80 -16.06 16.41
C LEU A 62 3.69 -16.36 15.19
N LYS A 63 4.04 -15.34 14.40
CA LYS A 63 4.82 -15.47 13.16
C LYS A 63 6.18 -16.13 13.37
N GLN A 64 6.83 -15.91 14.51
CA GLN A 64 8.14 -16.51 14.81
C GLN A 64 8.09 -18.04 14.90
N HIS A 65 6.89 -18.60 15.17
CA HIS A 65 6.68 -20.02 15.46
C HIS A 65 5.86 -20.74 14.38
N GLU A 66 5.76 -20.17 13.16
CA GLU A 66 4.94 -20.71 12.08
C GLU A 66 5.30 -22.16 11.70
N GLU A 67 6.60 -22.49 11.59
CA GLU A 67 7.02 -23.86 11.30
C GLU A 67 6.80 -24.80 12.49
N TYR A 68 6.90 -24.29 13.73
CA TYR A 68 6.67 -25.09 14.94
C TYR A 68 5.20 -25.53 15.05
N PHE A 69 4.26 -24.64 14.73
CA PHE A 69 2.81 -24.88 14.81
C PHE A 69 2.17 -25.30 13.48
N LYS A 70 2.96 -25.79 12.53
CA LYS A 70 2.46 -26.18 11.21
C LYS A 70 1.33 -27.20 11.32
N GLY A 71 0.16 -26.84 10.78
CA GLY A 71 -1.05 -27.67 10.82
C GLY A 71 -1.80 -27.64 12.16
N ASP A 72 -1.41 -26.80 13.12
CA ASP A 72 -2.17 -26.62 14.36
C ASP A 72 -3.39 -25.73 14.12
N HIS A 73 -4.57 -26.21 14.49
CA HIS A 73 -5.82 -25.46 14.31
C HIS A 73 -5.84 -24.15 15.12
N PHE A 74 -5.45 -24.18 16.39
CA PHE A 74 -5.59 -23.03 17.27
C PHE A 74 -4.59 -21.93 16.94
N TRP A 75 -3.35 -22.27 16.59
CA TRP A 75 -2.36 -21.31 16.15
C TRP A 75 -2.82 -20.62 14.86
N ASN A 76 -3.25 -21.39 13.85
CA ASN A 76 -3.78 -20.86 12.59
C ASN A 76 -4.99 -19.95 12.83
N PHE A 77 -5.91 -20.36 13.70
CA PHE A 77 -7.07 -19.55 14.05
C PHE A 77 -6.65 -18.25 14.75
N ARG A 78 -5.72 -18.30 15.72
CA ARG A 78 -5.25 -17.12 16.49
C ARG A 78 -4.57 -16.09 15.59
N ILE A 79 -3.71 -16.52 14.67
CA ILE A 79 -3.03 -15.60 13.75
C ILE A 79 -4.00 -15.05 12.70
N GLY A 80 -4.89 -15.89 12.16
CA GLY A 80 -5.95 -15.47 11.25
C GLY A 80 -6.89 -14.46 11.90
N TYR A 81 -7.26 -14.68 13.16
CA TYR A 81 -8.06 -13.75 13.96
C TYR A 81 -7.37 -12.39 14.07
N ALA A 82 -6.09 -12.36 14.45
CA ALA A 82 -5.36 -11.10 14.56
C ALA A 82 -5.31 -10.33 13.23
N TYR A 83 -5.05 -11.00 12.10
CA TYR A 83 -5.08 -10.36 10.78
C TYR A 83 -6.48 -9.87 10.39
N TYR A 84 -7.52 -10.65 10.67
CA TYR A 84 -8.91 -10.27 10.39
C TYR A 84 -9.28 -8.97 11.13
N TYR A 85 -8.90 -8.85 12.40
CA TYR A 85 -9.16 -7.63 13.16
C TYR A 85 -8.20 -6.47 12.83
N LEU A 86 -7.23 -6.64 11.94
CA LEU A 86 -6.48 -5.54 11.35
C LEU A 86 -7.06 -5.06 10.00
N ASP A 87 -8.19 -5.62 9.58
CA ASP A 87 -8.79 -5.49 8.24
C ASP A 87 -7.81 -5.97 7.14
N GLN A 88 -7.09 -7.07 7.42
CA GLN A 88 -6.15 -7.73 6.50
C GLN A 88 -6.65 -9.13 6.13
N GLU A 89 -7.84 -9.22 5.54
CA GLU A 89 -8.50 -10.49 5.24
C GLU A 89 -7.72 -11.34 4.23
N TYR A 90 -6.90 -10.71 3.39
CA TYR A 90 -6.00 -11.41 2.47
C TYR A 90 -4.92 -12.23 3.20
N ASN A 91 -4.43 -11.74 4.34
CA ASN A 91 -3.53 -12.48 5.22
C ASN A 91 -4.30 -13.47 6.10
N ALA A 92 -5.50 -13.10 6.55
CA ALA A 92 -6.30 -13.92 7.46
C ALA A 92 -6.84 -15.20 6.80
N LEU A 93 -7.33 -15.10 5.56
CA LEU A 93 -8.01 -16.18 4.86
C LEU A 93 -7.16 -17.46 4.73
N PRO A 94 -5.89 -17.41 4.27
CA PRO A 94 -5.04 -18.60 4.20
C PRO A 94 -4.84 -19.29 5.55
N TYR A 95 -4.77 -18.53 6.64
CA TYR A 95 -4.65 -19.09 7.99
C TYR A 95 -5.95 -19.75 8.44
N PHE A 96 -7.11 -19.14 8.20
CA PHE A 96 -8.38 -19.79 8.51
C PHE A 96 -8.62 -21.05 7.65
N GLU A 97 -8.20 -21.06 6.39
CA GLU A 97 -8.29 -22.25 5.54
C GLU A 97 -7.40 -23.40 6.08
N GLN A 98 -6.21 -23.08 6.58
CA GLN A 98 -5.35 -24.05 7.27
C GLN A 98 -5.96 -24.51 8.61
N ALA A 99 -6.56 -23.61 9.39
CA ALA A 99 -7.27 -23.96 10.62
C ALA A 99 -8.44 -24.92 10.35
N LEU A 100 -9.20 -24.68 9.27
CA LEU A 100 -10.30 -25.55 8.85
C LEU A 100 -9.81 -26.91 8.35
N ALA A 101 -8.67 -26.96 7.66
CA ALA A 101 -8.06 -28.22 7.24
C ALA A 101 -7.65 -29.07 8.46
N ALA A 102 -7.13 -28.44 9.50
CA ALA A 102 -6.75 -29.10 10.75
C ALA A 102 -7.98 -29.54 11.59
N ARG A 103 -9.08 -28.80 11.53
CA ARG A 103 -10.37 -29.15 12.17
C ARG A 103 -11.55 -28.94 11.21
N PRO A 104 -11.89 -29.94 10.40
CA PRO A 104 -13.01 -29.84 9.48
C PRO A 104 -14.35 -29.59 10.18
N ASN A 105 -15.20 -28.77 9.56
CA ASN A 105 -16.54 -28.38 10.05
C ASN A 105 -16.56 -27.47 11.29
N ASP A 106 -15.43 -26.85 11.65
CA ASP A 106 -15.40 -25.82 12.69
C ASP A 106 -16.24 -24.59 12.24
N GLU A 107 -17.38 -24.36 12.89
CA GLU A 107 -18.37 -23.37 12.46
C GLU A 107 -17.84 -21.94 12.55
N ASP A 108 -17.03 -21.64 13.58
CA ASP A 108 -16.40 -20.34 13.77
C ASP A 108 -15.40 -20.06 12.65
N THR A 109 -14.50 -21.01 12.36
CA THR A 109 -13.54 -20.89 11.26
C THR A 109 -14.25 -20.70 9.91
N LEU A 110 -15.32 -21.46 9.66
CA LEU A 110 -16.14 -21.32 8.46
C LEU A 110 -16.81 -19.94 8.37
N ALA A 111 -17.24 -19.38 9.50
CA ALA A 111 -17.82 -18.03 9.55
C ALA A 111 -16.76 -16.96 9.21
N PHE A 112 -15.56 -17.07 9.76
CA PHE A 112 -14.45 -16.17 9.42
C PHE A 112 -14.03 -16.26 7.96
N ILE A 113 -13.93 -17.46 7.37
CA ILE A 113 -13.66 -17.64 5.94
C ILE A 113 -14.72 -16.94 5.08
N ARG A 114 -16.00 -17.14 5.40
CA ARG A 114 -17.11 -16.47 4.68
C ARG A 114 -17.01 -14.95 4.81
N SER A 115 -16.67 -14.45 6.00
CA SER A 115 -16.49 -13.01 6.24
C SER A 115 -15.32 -12.46 5.43
N CYS A 116 -14.16 -13.13 5.47
CA CYS A 116 -12.97 -12.74 4.71
C CYS A 116 -13.28 -12.62 3.21
N ARG A 117 -13.94 -13.62 2.62
CA ARG A 117 -14.31 -13.60 1.20
C ARG A 117 -15.27 -12.45 0.86
N LYS A 118 -16.19 -12.09 1.76
CA LYS A 118 -17.06 -10.92 1.60
C LYS A 118 -16.26 -9.62 1.65
N CYS A 119 -15.35 -9.46 2.61
CA CYS A 119 -14.50 -8.27 2.72
C CYS A 119 -13.52 -8.14 1.54
N LEU A 120 -12.99 -9.25 1.00
CA LEU A 120 -12.14 -9.21 -0.19
C LEU A 120 -12.92 -8.78 -1.45
N THR A 121 -14.21 -9.11 -1.52
CA THR A 121 -15.12 -8.71 -2.61
C THR A 121 -15.58 -7.26 -2.47
N MET A 122 -15.96 -6.88 -1.25
CA MET A 122 -16.46 -5.55 -0.92
C MET A 122 -15.76 -5.07 0.36
N PRO A 123 -14.59 -4.41 0.23
CA PRO A 123 -13.81 -4.00 1.38
C PRO A 123 -14.59 -3.08 2.31
N ARG A 124 -14.62 -3.45 3.60
CA ARG A 124 -15.30 -2.71 4.67
C ARG A 124 -14.35 -2.52 5.83
N PHE A 125 -13.45 -1.57 5.68
CA PHE A 125 -12.54 -1.18 6.74
C PHE A 125 -13.30 -0.54 7.89
N ARG A 126 -12.81 -0.69 9.12
CA ARG A 126 -13.34 0.07 10.27
C ARG A 126 -13.16 1.56 10.06
N LYS A 127 -11.98 1.93 9.53
CA LYS A 127 -11.66 3.27 9.07
C LYS A 127 -11.03 3.17 7.70
N ASN A 128 -11.61 3.88 6.73
CA ASN A 128 -11.02 4.01 5.40
C ASN A 128 -9.80 4.95 5.43
N PHE A 129 -9.00 4.97 4.35
CA PHE A 129 -7.75 5.75 4.33
C PHE A 129 -7.99 7.26 4.48
N SER A 130 -9.12 7.78 3.98
CA SER A 130 -9.52 9.18 4.17
C SER A 130 -9.68 9.52 5.67
N GLN A 131 -10.43 8.72 6.41
CA GLN A 131 -10.63 8.88 7.86
C GLN A 131 -9.31 8.74 8.63
N ARG A 132 -8.52 7.72 8.31
CA ARG A 132 -7.20 7.49 8.93
C ARG A 132 -6.22 8.65 8.67
N THR A 133 -6.23 9.20 7.45
CA THR A 133 -5.44 10.37 7.08
C THR A 133 -5.82 11.60 7.90
N ALA A 134 -7.12 11.86 8.06
CA ALA A 134 -7.61 12.98 8.86
C ALA A 134 -7.20 12.84 10.34
N GLU A 135 -7.34 11.65 10.92
CA GLU A 135 -6.92 11.36 12.31
C GLU A 135 -5.40 11.52 12.48
N CYS A 136 -4.62 11.02 11.53
CA CYS A 136 -3.17 11.17 11.53
C CYS A 136 -2.73 12.64 11.51
N TRP A 137 -3.34 13.47 10.65
CA TRP A 137 -3.00 14.90 10.60
C TRP A 137 -3.44 15.66 11.85
N GLN A 138 -4.58 15.28 12.44
CA GLN A 138 -5.03 15.82 13.72
C GLN A 138 -4.01 15.49 14.83
N ALA A 139 -3.57 14.22 14.92
CA ALA A 139 -2.55 13.80 15.86
C ALA A 139 -1.19 14.48 15.59
N PHE A 140 -0.84 14.73 14.32
CA PHE A 140 0.36 15.49 13.96
C PHE A 140 0.30 16.91 14.50
N ILE A 141 -0.82 17.62 14.32
CA ILE A 141 -1.01 18.98 14.87
C ILE A 141 -0.84 18.98 16.39
N GLU A 142 -1.47 18.03 17.07
CA GLU A 142 -1.39 17.90 18.53
C GLU A 142 0.03 17.60 19.03
N GLY A 143 0.78 16.79 18.27
CA GLY A 143 2.15 16.40 18.59
C GLY A 143 3.25 17.34 18.07
N GLU A 144 2.91 18.30 17.21
CA GLU A 144 3.86 19.09 16.39
C GLU A 144 4.90 19.83 17.24
N ALA A 145 4.44 20.55 18.28
CA ALA A 145 5.31 21.40 19.07
C ALA A 145 6.39 20.59 19.81
N GLU A 146 6.02 19.38 20.24
CA GLU A 146 6.93 18.46 20.90
C GLU A 146 7.91 17.83 19.88
N LEU A 147 7.43 17.45 18.69
CA LEU A 147 8.31 16.97 17.61
C LEU A 147 9.40 18.01 17.30
N ARG A 148 9.03 19.29 17.13
CA ARG A 148 10.03 20.34 16.94
C ARG A 148 10.96 20.48 18.14
N SER A 149 10.43 20.43 19.35
CA SER A 149 11.27 20.57 20.56
C SER A 149 12.34 19.48 20.65
N LEU A 150 12.01 18.26 20.23
CA LEU A 150 12.94 17.14 20.13
C LEU A 150 13.94 17.35 18.98
N MET A 151 13.49 17.85 17.83
CA MET A 151 14.38 18.17 16.69
C MET A 151 15.37 19.30 16.98
N ASP A 152 15.03 20.22 17.88
CA ASP A 152 15.88 21.36 18.28
C ASP A 152 16.93 20.98 19.34
N VAL A 153 16.89 19.75 19.88
CA VAL A 153 17.90 19.27 20.84
C VAL A 153 19.27 19.19 20.16
N ARG A 154 20.26 19.85 20.77
CA ARG A 154 21.60 20.01 20.20
C ARG A 154 22.30 18.67 19.95
N ASN A 155 22.13 17.71 20.86
CA ASN A 155 22.64 16.35 20.70
C ASN A 155 21.49 15.43 20.27
N ARG A 156 21.32 15.23 18.95
CA ARG A 156 20.20 14.41 18.44
C ARG A 156 20.28 12.95 18.87
N ASP A 157 21.49 12.42 19.09
CA ASP A 157 21.67 11.02 19.49
C ASP A 157 20.95 10.69 20.80
N GLU A 158 20.79 11.68 21.69
CA GLU A 158 20.08 11.51 22.99
C GLU A 158 18.56 11.37 22.84
N VAL A 159 17.98 11.88 21.74
CA VAL A 159 16.52 11.96 21.55
C VAL A 159 16.05 11.30 20.25
N SER A 160 16.94 10.74 19.45
CA SER A 160 16.62 10.21 18.13
C SER A 160 15.59 9.08 18.19
N GLU A 161 15.73 8.15 19.13
CA GLU A 161 14.77 7.05 19.32
C GLU A 161 13.39 7.60 19.70
N GLN A 162 13.31 8.45 20.73
CA GLN A 162 12.06 9.09 21.16
C GLN A 162 11.40 9.90 20.02
N LEU A 163 12.17 10.65 19.25
CA LEU A 163 11.67 11.44 18.12
C LEU A 163 11.07 10.53 17.04
N MET A 164 11.79 9.47 16.66
CA MET A 164 11.35 8.53 15.64
C MET A 164 10.13 7.73 16.10
N GLU A 165 10.12 7.22 17.33
CA GLU A 165 8.97 6.52 17.92
C GLU A 165 7.73 7.41 17.92
N LYS A 166 7.88 8.68 18.30
CA LYS A 166 6.76 9.62 18.37
C LYS A 166 6.18 9.95 17.00
N CYS A 167 7.04 10.25 16.02
CA CYS A 167 6.57 10.54 14.67
C CYS A 167 5.98 9.29 14.01
N HIS A 168 6.60 8.12 14.21
CA HIS A 168 6.08 6.84 13.75
C HIS A 168 4.71 6.54 14.36
N ALA A 169 4.51 6.76 15.66
CA ALA A 169 3.21 6.54 16.31
C ALA A 169 2.09 7.40 15.69
N ILE A 170 2.40 8.64 15.28
CA ILE A 170 1.47 9.52 14.59
C ILE A 170 1.18 8.97 13.18
N LEU A 171 2.21 8.71 12.38
CA LEU A 171 2.05 8.26 10.98
C LEU A 171 1.39 6.88 10.87
N SER A 172 1.58 6.01 11.87
CA SER A 172 0.98 4.68 11.97
C SER A 172 -0.54 4.71 12.16
N LEU A 173 -1.15 5.88 12.37
CA LEU A 173 -2.60 6.05 12.30
C LEU A 173 -3.12 5.96 10.87
N ALA A 174 -2.34 6.46 9.89
CA ALA A 174 -2.67 6.42 8.46
C ALA A 174 -2.11 5.19 7.75
N PHE A 175 -0.86 4.82 8.06
CA PHE A 175 -0.11 3.81 7.33
C PHE A 175 0.20 2.60 8.20
N GLU A 176 0.03 1.40 7.65
CA GLU A 176 0.48 0.18 8.31
C GLU A 176 2.01 0.07 8.30
N ASP A 177 2.61 0.42 7.16
CA ASP A 177 4.04 0.43 6.89
C ASP A 177 4.40 1.78 6.25
N ILE A 178 5.29 2.56 6.87
CA ILE A 178 5.73 3.87 6.36
C ILE A 178 7.22 4.13 6.64
N ALA A 179 7.94 4.52 5.59
CA ALA A 179 9.30 5.04 5.69
C ALA A 179 9.27 6.57 5.64
N PHE A 180 9.96 7.22 6.56
CA PHE A 180 10.02 8.67 6.63
C PHE A 180 11.35 9.18 7.18
N GLU A 181 11.65 10.44 6.88
CA GLU A 181 12.79 11.18 7.44
C GLU A 181 12.31 12.51 8.02
N LEU A 182 13.02 12.97 9.06
CA LEU A 182 12.79 14.25 9.69
C LEU A 182 14.02 15.16 9.52
N GLY A 183 13.79 16.37 9.01
CA GLY A 183 14.85 17.29 8.62
C GLY A 183 14.62 18.72 9.11
N PHE A 184 15.66 19.55 8.97
CA PHE A 184 15.55 21.00 9.13
C PHE A 184 16.50 21.67 8.13
N ASN A 185 15.95 22.38 7.16
CA ASN A 185 16.72 22.99 6.07
C ASN A 185 17.31 24.37 6.42
N GLY A 186 17.31 24.74 7.70
CA GLY A 186 17.72 26.06 8.18
C GLY A 186 16.59 27.08 8.26
N LYS A 187 15.42 26.79 7.68
CA LYS A 187 14.25 27.68 7.68
C LYS A 187 12.98 26.99 8.17
N GLN A 188 12.72 25.78 7.69
CA GLN A 188 11.53 24.97 8.01
C GLN A 188 11.95 23.56 8.41
N TYR A 189 11.15 22.95 9.26
CA TYR A 189 11.21 21.53 9.58
C TYR A 189 10.70 20.74 8.38
N GLU A 190 11.15 19.51 8.23
CA GLU A 190 10.82 18.69 7.06
C GLU A 190 10.33 17.34 7.52
N LEU A 191 9.18 16.91 6.99
CA LEU A 191 8.73 15.53 7.02
C LEU A 191 8.81 15.02 5.59
N ILE A 192 9.70 14.06 5.35
CA ILE A 192 9.92 13.45 4.04
C ILE A 192 9.32 12.05 4.08
N LEU A 193 8.31 11.80 3.26
CA LEU A 193 7.66 10.50 3.13
C LEU A 193 8.31 9.73 1.98
N SER A 194 8.96 8.62 2.27
CA SER A 194 9.74 7.84 1.30
C SER A 194 8.85 6.77 0.65
N PRO A 195 8.67 6.76 -0.68
CA PRO A 195 8.03 5.65 -1.39
C PRO A 195 8.89 4.38 -1.45
N GLU A 196 10.18 4.44 -1.11
CA GLU A 196 11.11 3.30 -1.13
C GLU A 196 11.17 2.62 -2.50
N GLY A 197 11.19 3.44 -3.56
CA GLY A 197 11.20 2.96 -4.94
C GLY A 197 9.87 2.37 -5.43
N ASN A 198 8.83 2.27 -4.60
CA ASN A 198 7.53 1.73 -5.00
C ASN A 198 6.65 2.81 -5.64
N PHE A 199 6.45 2.71 -6.95
CA PHE A 199 5.62 3.64 -7.73
C PHE A 199 4.17 3.73 -7.22
N SER A 200 3.54 2.60 -6.91
CA SER A 200 2.13 2.58 -6.49
C SER A 200 1.91 3.29 -5.14
N THR A 201 2.91 3.27 -4.26
CA THR A 201 2.90 3.97 -2.98
C THR A 201 2.78 5.49 -3.14
N LEU A 202 3.26 6.06 -4.25
CA LEU A 202 3.16 7.49 -4.53
C LEU A 202 1.71 8.01 -4.48
N PHE A 203 0.73 7.21 -4.92
CA PHE A 203 -0.68 7.60 -4.85
C PHE A 203 -1.14 7.85 -3.42
N LYS A 204 -0.76 6.97 -2.47
CA LYS A 204 -1.09 7.13 -1.05
C LYS A 204 -0.38 8.32 -0.44
N LEU A 205 0.91 8.48 -0.71
CA LEU A 205 1.72 9.57 -0.14
C LEU A 205 1.30 10.94 -0.66
N VAL A 206 1.02 11.07 -1.95
CA VAL A 206 0.51 12.30 -2.55
C VAL A 206 -0.89 12.62 -2.03
N TYR A 207 -1.78 11.62 -1.93
CA TYR A 207 -3.09 11.82 -1.31
C TYR A 207 -2.93 12.34 0.13
N PHE A 208 -2.14 11.65 0.94
CA PHE A 208 -1.89 12.02 2.34
C PHE A 208 -1.34 13.44 2.48
N LYS A 209 -0.35 13.81 1.67
CA LYS A 209 0.23 15.17 1.62
C LYS A 209 -0.82 16.22 1.23
N ARG A 210 -1.71 15.94 0.27
CA ARG A 210 -2.77 16.89 -0.14
C ARG A 210 -3.76 17.21 0.97
N GLN A 211 -3.96 16.26 1.88
CA GLN A 211 -4.81 16.46 3.06
C GLN A 211 -4.08 17.16 4.21
N ALA A 212 -2.81 17.52 4.04
CA ALA A 212 -2.04 18.18 5.08
C ALA A 212 -2.69 19.52 5.48
N PRO A 213 -2.83 19.79 6.79
CA PRO A 213 -3.29 21.08 7.26
C PRO A 213 -2.23 22.16 6.98
N SER A 214 -2.60 23.42 7.17
CA SER A 214 -1.63 24.52 7.06
C SER A 214 -0.58 24.42 8.18
N LEU A 215 0.65 24.03 7.81
CA LEU A 215 1.79 23.87 8.71
C LEU A 215 2.92 24.81 8.28
N PRO A 216 2.86 26.12 8.59
CA PRO A 216 3.80 27.11 8.04
C PRO A 216 5.26 26.88 8.46
N GLN A 217 5.50 26.10 9.51
CA GLN A 217 6.85 25.75 9.98
C GLN A 217 7.42 24.50 9.31
N TRP A 218 6.59 23.76 8.55
CA TRP A 218 6.95 22.46 7.98
C TRP A 218 6.90 22.48 6.45
N ASN A 219 7.79 21.71 5.85
CA ASN A 219 7.67 21.22 4.50
C ASN A 219 7.34 19.73 4.55
N ILE A 220 6.27 19.33 3.85
CA ILE A 220 5.89 17.93 3.71
C ILE A 220 6.29 17.49 2.30
N TRP A 221 7.24 16.57 2.20
CA TRP A 221 7.77 16.09 0.94
C TRP A 221 7.35 14.64 0.68
N VAL A 222 7.14 14.31 -0.60
CA VAL A 222 7.03 12.94 -1.07
C VAL A 222 8.32 12.65 -1.84
N GLY A 223 9.11 11.73 -1.32
CA GLY A 223 10.46 11.40 -1.78
C GLY A 223 11.55 12.31 -1.24
N ARG A 224 12.74 11.74 -1.04
CA ARG A 224 13.95 12.50 -0.66
C ARG A 224 14.24 13.62 -1.64
N GLN A 225 14.65 14.76 -1.10
CA GLN A 225 15.06 15.92 -1.87
C GLN A 225 16.57 15.85 -2.13
N ALA A 226 17.00 16.27 -3.33
CA ALA A 226 18.42 16.29 -3.66
C ALA A 226 19.20 17.19 -2.69
N ALA A 227 20.29 16.67 -2.13
CA ALA A 227 21.12 17.35 -1.14
C ALA A 227 22.62 17.21 -1.45
N ASN A 228 23.37 18.29 -1.21
CA ASN A 228 24.83 18.29 -1.36
C ASN A 228 25.52 17.97 -0.03
N GLY A 229 26.65 17.26 -0.11
CA GLY A 229 27.50 16.99 1.06
C GLY A 229 26.92 15.95 2.02
N PHE A 230 25.92 15.18 1.59
CA PHE A 230 25.45 14.01 2.34
C PHE A 230 26.52 12.92 2.34
N ALA A 231 26.74 12.31 3.50
CA ALA A 231 27.65 11.19 3.67
C ALA A 231 27.04 10.16 4.60
N LEU A 232 27.18 8.89 4.25
CA LEU A 232 26.80 7.77 5.10
C LEU A 232 28.00 7.29 5.90
N ARG A 233 27.74 6.83 7.12
CA ARG A 233 28.74 6.23 8.01
C ARG A 233 28.29 4.85 8.44
N TYR A 234 29.21 3.90 8.39
CA TYR A 234 29.01 2.55 8.92
C TYR A 234 30.32 1.96 9.38
N GLU A 235 30.39 1.63 10.67
CA GLU A 235 31.64 1.26 11.34
C GLU A 235 32.74 2.30 11.06
N ASP A 236 33.82 1.90 10.40
CA ASP A 236 34.95 2.76 10.03
C ASP A 236 34.81 3.37 8.63
N ILE A 237 33.75 3.03 7.88
CA ILE A 237 33.50 3.50 6.52
C ILE A 237 32.70 4.80 6.58
N GLN A 238 33.23 5.85 5.95
CA GLN A 238 32.48 7.06 5.62
C GLN A 238 32.55 7.26 4.11
N ILE A 239 31.39 7.31 3.45
CA ILE A 239 31.30 7.51 2.00
C ILE A 239 30.33 8.63 1.67
N SER A 240 30.64 9.35 0.61
CA SER A 240 29.81 10.40 0.01
C SER A 240 29.64 10.14 -1.49
N ALA A 241 28.79 10.94 -2.14
CA ALA A 241 28.62 10.85 -3.59
C ALA A 241 29.90 11.18 -4.39
N ASP A 242 30.90 11.85 -3.79
CA ASP A 242 32.20 12.10 -4.43
C ASP A 242 33.11 10.85 -4.45
N ASP A 243 32.89 9.90 -3.53
CA ASP A 243 33.68 8.67 -3.39
C ASP A 243 33.16 7.53 -4.29
N VAL A 244 32.03 7.76 -4.97
CA VAL A 244 31.37 6.78 -5.82
C VAL A 244 31.62 7.12 -7.29
N GLN A 245 32.15 6.16 -8.04
CA GLN A 245 32.30 6.24 -9.48
C GLN A 245 31.02 5.76 -10.16
N VAL A 246 30.55 6.52 -11.15
CA VAL A 246 29.36 6.20 -11.95
C VAL A 246 29.67 6.23 -13.45
N TRP A 247 29.11 5.25 -14.16
CA TRP A 247 28.99 5.24 -15.61
C TRP A 247 27.51 5.35 -15.97
N VAL A 248 27.20 6.27 -16.90
CA VAL A 248 25.82 6.60 -17.27
C VAL A 248 25.60 6.26 -18.74
N ASN A 249 24.67 5.36 -19.01
CA ASN A 249 24.16 5.10 -20.36
C ASN A 249 22.76 5.71 -20.49
N VAL A 250 22.43 6.29 -21.65
CA VAL A 250 21.07 6.80 -21.93
C VAL A 250 20.41 5.82 -22.87
N THR A 251 19.25 5.30 -22.49
CA THR A 251 18.48 4.36 -23.29
C THR A 251 17.64 5.06 -24.36
N ASP A 252 17.21 4.30 -25.36
CA ASP A 252 16.32 4.79 -26.42
C ASP A 252 14.97 5.29 -25.88
N LYS A 253 14.55 4.82 -24.69
CA LYS A 253 13.32 5.23 -24.01
C LYS A 253 13.47 6.52 -23.19
N ARG A 254 14.60 7.23 -23.32
CA ARG A 254 14.93 8.41 -22.51
C ARG A 254 14.96 8.08 -21.01
N LYS A 255 15.51 6.92 -20.67
CA LYS A 255 15.86 6.50 -19.31
C LYS A 255 17.39 6.40 -19.19
N ILE A 256 17.89 6.09 -18.00
CA ILE A 256 19.31 5.90 -17.75
C ILE A 256 19.61 4.55 -17.11
N ASP A 257 20.70 3.93 -17.56
CA ASP A 257 21.30 2.79 -16.89
C ASP A 257 22.52 3.30 -16.13
N LEU A 258 22.59 2.96 -14.85
CA LEU A 258 23.68 3.34 -13.98
C LEU A 258 24.49 2.11 -13.60
N THR A 259 25.80 2.18 -13.79
CA THR A 259 26.74 1.27 -13.13
C THR A 259 27.55 2.05 -12.10
N LEU A 260 27.62 1.55 -10.87
CA LEU A 260 28.31 2.19 -9.75
C LEU A 260 29.45 1.33 -9.20
N TYR A 261 30.53 2.00 -8.82
CA TYR A 261 31.69 1.41 -8.15
C TYR A 261 32.11 2.29 -6.97
N CYS A 262 32.39 1.68 -5.82
CA CYS A 262 32.98 2.37 -4.68
C CYS A 262 34.03 1.48 -4.02
N GLU A 263 35.30 1.89 -4.07
CA GLU A 263 36.44 1.15 -3.50
C GLU A 263 36.20 0.80 -2.03
N ALA A 264 35.71 1.77 -1.24
CA ALA A 264 35.47 1.61 0.19
C ALA A 264 34.41 0.54 0.51
N LEU A 265 33.53 0.21 -0.45
CA LEU A 265 32.48 -0.78 -0.29
C LEU A 265 32.84 -2.15 -0.91
N VAL A 266 33.98 -2.32 -1.58
CA VAL A 266 34.31 -3.59 -2.26
C VAL A 266 34.29 -4.77 -1.29
N LYS A 267 34.90 -4.60 -0.11
CA LYS A 267 34.88 -5.64 0.93
C LYS A 267 33.46 -5.90 1.42
N LEU A 268 32.67 -4.85 1.66
CA LEU A 268 31.29 -5.00 2.10
C LEU A 268 30.41 -5.66 1.04
N LEU A 269 30.66 -5.41 -0.24
CA LEU A 269 29.95 -6.04 -1.35
C LEU A 269 30.17 -7.56 -1.37
N GLU A 270 31.36 -8.04 -0.97
CA GLU A 270 31.64 -9.48 -0.84
C GLU A 270 31.02 -10.11 0.42
N GLU A 271 30.91 -9.34 1.52
CA GLU A 271 30.43 -9.83 2.82
C GLU A 271 28.89 -9.71 2.98
N ASP A 272 28.31 -8.63 2.48
CA ASP A 272 26.88 -8.25 2.55
C ASP A 272 26.51 -7.38 1.34
N GLU A 273 26.29 -8.04 0.21
CA GLU A 273 25.92 -7.41 -1.07
C GLU A 273 24.71 -6.46 -0.92
N GLY A 274 23.69 -6.90 -0.18
CA GLY A 274 22.47 -6.13 0.04
C GLY A 274 22.74 -4.81 0.76
N ARG A 275 23.61 -4.80 1.76
CA ARG A 275 24.01 -3.56 2.44
C ARG A 275 24.80 -2.63 1.53
N ALA A 276 25.79 -3.15 0.80
CA ALA A 276 26.55 -2.32 -0.15
C ALA A 276 25.64 -1.70 -1.21
N TRP A 277 24.67 -2.46 -1.72
CA TRP A 277 23.67 -1.97 -2.66
C TRP A 277 22.77 -0.88 -2.06
N TRP A 278 22.34 -1.05 -0.79
CA TRP A 278 21.58 -0.04 -0.06
C TRP A 278 22.36 1.28 0.09
N PHE A 279 23.66 1.23 0.44
CA PHE A 279 24.50 2.43 0.55
C PHE A 279 24.49 3.25 -0.75
N LEU A 280 24.71 2.57 -1.87
CA LEU A 280 24.79 3.23 -3.18
C LEU A 280 23.43 3.72 -3.66
N SER A 281 22.35 3.01 -3.34
CA SER A 281 20.98 3.44 -3.65
C SER A 281 20.60 4.69 -2.88
N VAL A 282 20.84 4.72 -1.57
CA VAL A 282 20.58 5.90 -0.73
C VAL A 282 21.41 7.10 -1.18
N LEU A 283 22.69 6.92 -1.49
CA LEU A 283 23.52 8.01 -2.03
C LEU A 283 23.00 8.52 -3.38
N THR A 284 22.49 7.62 -4.24
CA THR A 284 21.91 8.00 -5.53
C THR A 284 20.63 8.80 -5.34
N ASP A 285 19.73 8.35 -4.47
CA ASP A 285 18.49 9.06 -4.12
C ASP A 285 18.77 10.42 -3.50
N GLN A 286 19.76 10.52 -2.60
CA GLN A 286 20.14 11.80 -2.00
C GLN A 286 20.81 12.74 -3.01
N THR A 287 21.49 12.20 -4.03
CA THR A 287 22.15 13.02 -5.06
C THR A 287 21.14 13.53 -6.10
N LEU A 288 20.22 12.68 -6.54
CA LEU A 288 19.31 12.98 -7.66
C LEU A 288 17.92 13.46 -7.19
N GLY A 289 17.56 13.14 -5.95
CA GLY A 289 16.18 13.13 -5.46
C GLY A 289 15.52 11.78 -5.77
N GLU A 290 14.84 11.19 -4.78
CA GLU A 290 14.26 9.83 -4.89
C GLU A 290 13.25 9.72 -6.03
N ILE A 291 12.42 10.76 -6.24
CA ILE A 291 11.46 10.75 -7.34
C ILE A 291 12.15 10.77 -8.70
N ASN A 292 13.19 11.59 -8.87
CA ASN A 292 13.95 11.59 -10.12
C ASN A 292 14.64 10.24 -10.34
N ALA A 293 15.21 9.64 -9.29
CA ALA A 293 15.81 8.30 -9.36
C ALA A 293 14.80 7.25 -9.86
N MET A 294 13.63 7.17 -9.22
CA MET A 294 12.54 6.28 -9.63
C MET A 294 12.09 6.48 -11.08
N MET A 295 12.08 7.73 -11.55
CA MET A 295 11.51 8.06 -12.86
C MET A 295 12.52 8.00 -13.99
N LEU A 296 13.82 8.08 -13.70
CA LEU A 296 14.85 8.16 -14.73
C LEU A 296 15.64 6.86 -14.85
N ILE A 297 15.90 6.16 -13.75
CA ILE A 297 16.75 4.96 -13.74
C ILE A 297 15.93 3.76 -14.24
N ASP A 298 16.44 3.06 -15.25
CA ASP A 298 15.89 1.80 -15.78
C ASP A 298 16.65 0.60 -15.21
N GLU A 299 17.99 0.69 -15.20
CA GLU A 299 18.88 -0.34 -14.68
C GLU A 299 19.88 0.26 -13.66
N PHE A 300 20.13 -0.46 -12.58
CA PHE A 300 21.05 -0.07 -11.50
C PHE A 300 21.96 -1.24 -11.14
N GLU A 301 23.22 -1.14 -11.52
CA GLU A 301 24.23 -2.17 -11.37
C GLU A 301 25.34 -1.71 -10.39
N VAL A 302 25.73 -2.60 -9.46
CA VAL A 302 26.87 -2.37 -8.56
C VAL A 302 27.97 -3.36 -8.90
N ILE A 303 29.18 -2.86 -9.17
CA ILE A 303 30.32 -3.68 -9.58
C ILE A 303 31.44 -3.65 -8.52
N GLY A 304 32.16 -4.76 -8.36
CA GLY A 304 33.29 -4.88 -7.43
C GLY A 304 34.65 -4.49 -8.00
N LYS A 305 34.72 -4.14 -9.28
CA LYS A 305 35.94 -3.65 -9.95
C LYS A 305 35.59 -2.52 -10.92
N PRO A 306 36.44 -1.48 -11.04
CA PRO A 306 36.15 -0.36 -11.93
C PRO A 306 36.21 -0.80 -13.40
N LYS A 307 35.41 -0.15 -14.26
CA LYS A 307 35.50 -0.33 -15.71
C LYS A 307 36.75 0.36 -16.28
N ALA A 308 37.15 -0.01 -17.50
CA ALA A 308 38.28 0.61 -18.17
C ALA A 308 37.95 2.01 -18.71
N GLU A 309 36.67 2.25 -19.03
CA GLU A 309 36.13 3.54 -19.42
C GLU A 309 36.21 4.55 -18.27
N ALA A 310 36.41 5.82 -18.60
CA ALA A 310 36.44 6.89 -17.60
C ALA A 310 35.09 7.00 -16.88
N ALA A 311 35.13 7.02 -15.55
CA ALA A 311 33.97 7.25 -14.70
C ALA A 311 33.80 8.74 -14.38
N HIS A 312 32.60 9.11 -13.93
CA HIS A 312 32.34 10.38 -13.25
C HIS A 312 32.08 10.14 -11.76
N PRO A 313 32.29 11.11 -10.86
CA PRO A 313 31.77 11.03 -9.51
C PRO A 313 30.23 11.03 -9.51
N LEU A 314 29.58 10.26 -8.63
CA LEU A 314 28.13 10.25 -8.49
C LEU A 314 27.57 11.65 -8.21
N ALA A 315 28.29 12.48 -7.46
CA ALA A 315 27.94 13.88 -7.21
C ALA A 315 27.75 14.73 -8.49
N LYS A 316 28.30 14.28 -9.63
CA LYS A 316 28.13 14.93 -10.94
C LYS A 316 26.95 14.41 -11.75
N LEU A 317 26.23 13.40 -11.28
CA LEU A 317 25.10 12.82 -11.98
C LEU A 317 24.03 13.86 -12.38
N PRO A 318 23.57 14.78 -11.49
CA PRO A 318 22.54 15.75 -11.87
C PRO A 318 22.98 16.68 -13.01
N ASP A 319 24.24 17.14 -12.97
CA ASP A 319 24.84 17.98 -14.02
C ASP A 319 24.88 17.21 -15.36
N LEU A 320 25.37 15.96 -15.33
CA LEU A 320 25.47 15.10 -16.53
C LEU A 320 24.11 14.82 -17.17
N LEU A 321 23.07 14.61 -16.36
CA LEU A 321 21.71 14.39 -16.87
C LEU A 321 21.14 15.66 -17.47
N THR A 322 21.34 16.81 -16.81
CA THR A 322 20.91 18.11 -17.32
C THR A 322 21.58 18.43 -18.67
N GLU A 323 22.89 18.20 -18.79
CA GLU A 323 23.64 18.36 -20.06
C GLU A 323 23.12 17.44 -21.18
N LYS A 324 22.66 16.24 -20.81
CA LYS A 324 22.02 15.29 -21.73
C LYS A 324 20.56 15.65 -22.04
N GLY A 325 20.03 16.72 -21.45
CA GLY A 325 18.70 17.29 -21.69
C GLY A 325 17.57 16.65 -20.87
N PHE A 326 17.87 16.06 -19.71
CA PHE A 326 16.86 15.61 -18.76
C PHE A 326 16.35 16.78 -17.92
N ASP A 327 15.06 16.76 -17.60
CA ASP A 327 14.46 17.68 -16.64
C ASP A 327 14.42 17.00 -15.27
N LEU A 328 15.07 17.62 -14.29
CA LEU A 328 15.15 17.14 -12.91
C LEU A 328 14.18 17.88 -11.98
N GLN A 329 13.34 18.78 -12.50
CA GLN A 329 12.27 19.46 -11.76
C GLN A 329 10.98 18.64 -11.82
N PHE A 330 11.04 17.42 -11.32
CA PHE A 330 9.90 16.52 -11.39
C PHE A 330 8.86 16.84 -10.32
N ASP A 331 7.66 17.22 -10.76
CA ASP A 331 6.49 17.35 -9.90
C ASP A 331 5.72 16.02 -9.90
N VAL A 332 5.86 15.27 -8.81
CA VAL A 332 5.21 13.96 -8.62
C VAL A 332 3.69 14.06 -8.68
N GLU A 333 3.12 15.17 -8.21
CA GLU A 333 1.67 15.36 -8.20
C GLU A 333 1.16 15.58 -9.61
N ALA A 334 1.79 16.50 -10.34
CA ALA A 334 1.47 16.75 -11.74
C ALA A 334 1.70 15.50 -12.61
N TYR A 335 2.74 14.71 -12.31
CA TYR A 335 3.00 13.46 -13.00
C TYR A 335 1.89 12.43 -12.75
N LEU A 336 1.57 12.15 -11.48
CA LEU A 336 0.47 11.23 -11.16
C LEU A 336 -0.85 11.70 -11.75
N GLU A 337 -1.04 13.01 -11.94
CA GLU A 337 -2.23 13.55 -12.60
C GLU A 337 -2.28 13.29 -14.10
N ARG A 338 -1.15 13.43 -14.79
CA ARG A 338 -1.11 13.55 -16.26
C ARG A 338 -0.53 12.33 -16.99
N SER A 339 0.17 11.44 -16.28
CA SER A 339 0.93 10.36 -16.88
C SER A 339 0.09 9.12 -17.16
N TYR A 340 -0.79 9.22 -18.16
CA TYR A 340 -1.50 8.08 -18.72
C TYR A 340 -0.61 7.29 -19.67
N ILE A 341 -0.51 5.99 -19.43
CA ILE A 341 0.10 5.02 -20.33
C ILE A 341 -1.02 4.28 -21.04
N GLY A 342 -1.04 4.39 -22.37
CA GLY A 342 -1.96 3.62 -23.21
C GLY A 342 -1.46 2.18 -23.39
N TYR A 343 -2.37 1.23 -23.45
CA TYR A 343 -2.07 -0.18 -23.73
C TYR A 343 -3.13 -0.77 -24.68
N GLN A 344 -2.73 -1.82 -25.37
CA GLN A 344 -3.59 -2.62 -26.26
C GLN A 344 -3.37 -4.09 -25.94
N LEU A 345 -4.45 -4.86 -25.99
CA LEU A 345 -4.46 -6.29 -25.71
C LEU A 345 -5.22 -7.00 -26.82
N ASP A 346 -4.95 -8.30 -26.99
CA ASP A 346 -5.78 -9.17 -27.81
C ASP A 346 -6.96 -9.66 -26.95
N PRO A 347 -8.20 -9.23 -27.25
CA PRO A 347 -9.33 -9.52 -26.37
C PRO A 347 -9.81 -10.97 -26.51
N ASP A 348 -10.21 -11.56 -25.38
CA ASP A 348 -10.97 -12.80 -25.34
C ASP A 348 -12.41 -12.55 -25.79
N ASN A 349 -12.90 -13.40 -26.70
CA ASN A 349 -14.26 -13.30 -27.22
C ASN A 349 -15.26 -14.11 -26.38
N ASP A 350 -14.81 -14.91 -25.41
CA ASP A 350 -15.69 -15.62 -24.48
C ASP A 350 -16.34 -14.63 -23.50
N MET A 351 -17.67 -14.47 -23.61
CA MET A 351 -18.47 -13.64 -22.69
C MET A 351 -18.42 -14.11 -21.23
N LYS A 352 -17.90 -15.33 -20.97
CA LYS A 352 -17.72 -15.88 -19.62
C LYS A 352 -16.30 -15.73 -19.09
N ALA A 353 -15.38 -15.17 -19.88
CA ALA A 353 -14.05 -14.86 -19.39
C ALA A 353 -14.14 -13.88 -18.20
N ASP A 354 -13.10 -13.90 -17.36
CA ASP A 354 -13.02 -12.96 -16.25
C ASP A 354 -13.07 -11.52 -16.76
N TRP A 355 -13.46 -10.59 -15.88
CA TRP A 355 -13.51 -9.18 -16.26
C TRP A 355 -12.17 -8.70 -16.83
N ARG A 356 -12.26 -7.76 -17.77
CA ARG A 356 -11.12 -7.17 -18.49
C ARG A 356 -10.43 -8.09 -19.49
N MET A 357 -10.78 -9.37 -19.57
CA MET A 357 -10.25 -10.25 -20.62
C MET A 357 -10.78 -9.85 -22.01
N ASP A 358 -11.91 -9.15 -22.09
CA ASP A 358 -12.47 -8.62 -23.34
C ASP A 358 -11.85 -7.29 -23.78
N VAL A 359 -10.92 -6.71 -23.00
CA VAL A 359 -10.30 -5.40 -23.28
C VAL A 359 -9.43 -5.47 -24.51
N TYR A 360 -9.60 -4.51 -25.44
CA TYR A 360 -8.70 -4.35 -26.59
C TYR A 360 -7.87 -3.07 -26.52
N VAL A 361 -8.33 -2.06 -25.78
CA VAL A 361 -7.60 -0.79 -25.58
C VAL A 361 -7.90 -0.20 -24.21
N GLY A 362 -6.91 0.41 -23.59
CA GLY A 362 -7.13 1.20 -22.39
C GLY A 362 -5.99 2.18 -22.10
N SER A 363 -6.16 2.92 -21.02
CA SER A 363 -5.15 3.80 -20.46
C SER A 363 -5.14 3.68 -18.94
N THR A 364 -3.96 3.80 -18.34
CA THR A 364 -3.80 3.76 -16.88
C THR A 364 -2.66 4.66 -16.43
N ARG A 365 -2.81 5.21 -15.23
CA ARG A 365 -1.77 5.92 -14.47
C ARG A 365 -1.08 5.02 -13.45
N CYS A 366 -1.61 3.81 -13.23
CA CYS A 366 -1.06 2.80 -12.33
C CYS A 366 -0.95 1.44 -13.04
N PRO A 367 0.11 1.23 -13.85
CA PRO A 367 0.30 -0.02 -14.59
C PRO A 367 0.39 -1.26 -13.70
N ASN A 368 0.91 -1.14 -12.48
CA ASN A 368 1.02 -2.24 -11.52
C ASN A 368 -0.33 -2.92 -11.28
N LEU A 369 -1.40 -2.15 -11.05
CA LEU A 369 -2.75 -2.70 -10.82
C LEU A 369 -3.27 -3.50 -12.03
N ILE A 370 -2.98 -3.03 -13.25
CA ILE A 370 -3.42 -3.72 -14.48
C ILE A 370 -2.61 -4.99 -14.69
N ASN A 371 -1.28 -4.90 -14.61
CA ASN A 371 -0.37 -6.03 -14.84
C ASN A 371 -0.62 -7.13 -13.81
N GLU A 372 -0.72 -6.78 -12.53
CA GLU A 372 -0.98 -7.75 -11.47
C GLU A 372 -2.33 -8.44 -11.67
N TYR A 373 -3.40 -7.68 -11.93
CA TYR A 373 -4.72 -8.25 -12.17
C TYR A 373 -4.72 -9.25 -13.33
N LEU A 374 -4.09 -8.91 -14.46
CA LEU A 374 -4.00 -9.79 -15.63
C LEU A 374 -3.17 -11.06 -15.33
N ASN A 375 -2.17 -10.97 -14.46
CA ASN A 375 -1.31 -12.08 -14.04
C ASN A 375 -1.83 -12.89 -12.85
N HIS A 376 -3.04 -12.61 -12.34
CA HIS A 376 -3.56 -13.18 -11.08
C HIS A 376 -2.69 -12.88 -9.84
N GLU A 377 -2.06 -11.72 -9.85
CA GLU A 377 -1.27 -11.15 -8.77
C GLU A 377 -2.08 -10.02 -8.10
N HIS A 378 -1.73 -9.67 -6.86
CA HIS A 378 -2.51 -8.71 -6.05
C HIS A 378 -1.69 -7.97 -4.97
N GLN A 379 -0.37 -7.94 -5.08
CA GLN A 379 0.51 -7.35 -4.06
C GLN A 379 0.26 -5.85 -3.90
N THR A 380 0.10 -5.12 -5.00
CA THR A 380 -0.23 -3.69 -4.98
C THR A 380 -1.59 -3.46 -4.33
N MET A 381 -2.61 -4.24 -4.70
CA MET A 381 -3.95 -4.14 -4.13
C MET A 381 -3.95 -4.37 -2.61
N ASP A 382 -3.26 -5.41 -2.15
CA ASP A 382 -3.13 -5.71 -0.72
C ASP A 382 -2.40 -4.59 0.03
N ALA A 383 -1.40 -3.96 -0.58
CA ALA A 383 -0.68 -2.82 -0.01
C ALA A 383 -1.55 -1.56 0.14
N PHE A 384 -2.58 -1.36 -0.68
CA PHE A 384 -3.60 -0.32 -0.46
C PHE A 384 -4.59 -0.72 0.63
N HIS A 385 -5.03 -1.98 0.64
CA HIS A 385 -5.99 -2.49 1.62
C HIS A 385 -5.47 -2.40 3.07
N LYS A 386 -4.18 -2.66 3.29
CA LYS A 386 -3.52 -2.48 4.61
C LYS A 386 -3.84 -1.11 5.24
N ASP A 387 -3.87 -0.08 4.41
CA ASP A 387 -4.07 1.31 4.82
C ASP A 387 -5.54 1.75 4.74
N GLY A 388 -6.45 0.88 4.30
CA GLY A 388 -7.87 1.18 4.17
C GLY A 388 -8.26 1.90 2.87
N ALA A 389 -7.43 1.79 1.83
CA ALA A 389 -7.72 2.29 0.48
C ALA A 389 -8.08 1.13 -0.46
N VAL A 390 -8.94 1.38 -1.47
CA VAL A 390 -9.45 0.33 -2.36
C VAL A 390 -9.18 0.66 -3.83
N PRO A 391 -8.21 0.01 -4.46
CA PRO A 391 -8.12 -0.03 -5.91
C PRO A 391 -9.25 -0.90 -6.47
N GLY A 392 -10.04 -0.34 -7.36
CA GLY A 392 -11.09 -1.07 -8.06
C GLY A 392 -11.45 -0.45 -9.39
N PHE A 393 -12.41 -1.05 -10.06
CA PHE A 393 -12.94 -0.57 -11.31
C PHE A 393 -14.45 -0.80 -11.39
N PHE A 394 -15.13 0.08 -12.10
CA PHE A 394 -16.47 -0.20 -12.59
C PHE A 394 -16.39 -0.92 -13.93
N CYS A 395 -17.24 -1.92 -14.14
CA CYS A 395 -17.50 -2.49 -15.46
C CYS A 395 -18.98 -2.33 -15.81
N TYR A 396 -19.27 -1.91 -17.04
CA TYR A 396 -20.64 -1.62 -17.47
C TYR A 396 -20.89 -2.04 -18.92
N SER A 397 -22.17 -2.32 -19.22
CA SER A 397 -22.63 -2.72 -20.55
C SER A 397 -22.30 -1.66 -21.62
N LEU A 398 -21.86 -2.10 -22.79
CA LEU A 398 -21.70 -1.21 -23.96
C LEU A 398 -22.91 -1.17 -24.90
N ASP A 399 -23.98 -1.92 -24.61
CA ASP A 399 -25.12 -2.10 -25.51
C ASP A 399 -25.78 -0.78 -25.94
N ALA A 400 -25.84 0.20 -25.04
CA ALA A 400 -26.37 1.53 -25.29
C ALA A 400 -25.54 2.37 -26.31
N PHE A 401 -24.34 1.92 -26.66
CA PHE A 401 -23.37 2.65 -27.50
C PHE A 401 -23.10 1.98 -28.85
N ASN A 402 -23.76 0.86 -29.18
CA ASN A 402 -23.52 0.11 -30.42
C ASN A 402 -23.67 0.96 -31.71
N ASP A 403 -24.63 1.90 -31.72
CA ASP A 403 -24.89 2.82 -32.83
C ASP A 403 -24.38 4.25 -32.56
N ALA A 404 -23.59 4.45 -31.51
CA ALA A 404 -23.14 5.76 -31.07
C ALA A 404 -21.83 6.21 -31.79
N PRO A 405 -21.49 7.52 -31.75
CA PRO A 405 -20.19 8.00 -32.22
C PRO A 405 -19.02 7.29 -31.56
N LYS A 406 -17.88 7.21 -32.26
CA LYS A 406 -16.67 6.48 -31.78
C LYS A 406 -16.17 6.93 -30.40
N ASN A 407 -16.39 8.18 -30.03
CA ASN A 407 -15.97 8.75 -28.75
C ASN A 407 -17.05 8.64 -27.65
N ALA A 408 -18.26 8.16 -27.93
CA ALA A 408 -19.36 8.18 -26.98
C ALA A 408 -19.07 7.40 -25.68
N VAL A 409 -18.32 6.29 -25.76
CA VAL A 409 -17.89 5.53 -24.58
C VAL A 409 -16.90 6.32 -23.71
N LEU A 410 -16.01 7.09 -24.35
CA LEU A 410 -15.06 7.96 -23.63
C LEU A 410 -15.79 9.16 -23.02
N ASP A 411 -16.65 9.82 -23.79
CA ASP A 411 -17.48 10.93 -23.30
C ASP A 411 -18.36 10.49 -22.11
N PHE A 412 -18.91 9.27 -22.16
CA PHE A 412 -19.67 8.69 -21.06
C PHE A 412 -18.79 8.45 -19.82
N ARG A 413 -17.58 7.94 -20.01
CA ARG A 413 -16.63 7.73 -18.91
C ARG A 413 -16.26 9.06 -18.24
N ASP A 414 -15.92 10.08 -19.03
CA ASP A 414 -15.59 11.42 -18.52
C ASP A 414 -16.76 12.03 -17.75
N MET A 415 -17.99 11.82 -18.22
CA MET A 415 -19.21 12.25 -17.54
C MET A 415 -19.37 11.56 -16.18
N ILE A 416 -19.23 10.23 -16.11
CA ILE A 416 -19.35 9.46 -14.87
C ILE A 416 -18.24 9.86 -13.88
N GLU A 417 -17.00 10.01 -14.34
CA GLU A 417 -15.88 10.48 -13.52
C GLU A 417 -16.19 11.84 -12.89
N ALA A 418 -16.61 12.83 -13.70
CA ALA A 418 -16.95 14.17 -13.20
C ALA A 418 -18.12 14.14 -12.21
N ALA A 419 -19.11 13.28 -12.44
CA ALA A 419 -20.27 13.15 -11.58
C ALA A 419 -19.93 12.51 -10.22
N ILE A 420 -19.10 11.46 -10.22
CA ILE A 420 -18.61 10.83 -8.99
C ILE A 420 -17.73 11.81 -8.19
N LEU A 421 -16.80 12.53 -8.83
CA LEU A 421 -15.97 13.54 -8.15
C LEU A 421 -16.82 14.59 -7.45
N LYS A 422 -17.91 15.02 -8.09
CA LYS A 422 -18.83 16.01 -7.54
C LYS A 422 -19.66 15.46 -6.37
N SER A 423 -20.17 14.23 -6.50
CA SER A 423 -21.12 13.64 -5.55
C SER A 423 -20.46 12.96 -4.34
N ALA A 424 -19.39 12.18 -4.57
CA ALA A 424 -18.60 11.55 -3.51
C ALA A 424 -17.63 12.55 -2.83
N GLY A 425 -17.27 13.62 -3.55
CA GLY A 425 -16.25 14.59 -3.15
C GLY A 425 -14.88 14.26 -3.71
N GLU A 426 -14.10 15.29 -4.09
CA GLU A 426 -12.79 15.16 -4.74
C GLU A 426 -11.74 14.43 -3.88
N HIS A 427 -12.00 14.24 -2.59
CA HIS A 427 -11.11 13.53 -1.67
C HIS A 427 -11.52 12.07 -1.43
N ALA A 428 -12.64 11.60 -2.01
CA ALA A 428 -13.09 10.23 -1.88
C ALA A 428 -12.45 9.27 -2.90
N VAL A 429 -11.98 9.79 -4.05
CA VAL A 429 -11.51 8.96 -5.16
C VAL A 429 -10.39 9.60 -5.98
N THR A 430 -9.51 8.76 -6.52
CA THR A 430 -8.54 9.10 -7.57
C THR A 430 -8.74 8.16 -8.76
N PHE A 431 -9.21 8.65 -9.91
CA PHE A 431 -9.45 7.84 -11.11
C PHE A 431 -8.16 7.48 -11.83
N THR A 432 -7.78 6.21 -11.87
CA THR A 432 -6.48 5.79 -12.42
C THR A 432 -6.52 5.53 -13.92
N GLY A 433 -7.69 5.43 -14.54
CA GLY A 433 -7.83 5.29 -15.99
C GLY A 433 -9.09 4.55 -16.39
N GLY A 434 -9.01 3.79 -17.48
CA GLY A 434 -10.13 2.97 -17.93
C GLY A 434 -9.81 2.24 -19.22
N ALA A 435 -10.74 1.38 -19.63
CA ALA A 435 -10.54 0.49 -20.77
C ALA A 435 -11.83 0.27 -21.54
N THR A 436 -11.70 -0.09 -22.81
CA THR A 436 -12.82 -0.49 -23.65
C THR A 436 -12.56 -1.90 -24.13
N GLY A 437 -13.51 -2.79 -23.83
CA GLY A 437 -13.54 -4.15 -24.31
C GLY A 437 -14.58 -4.36 -25.38
N ILE A 438 -14.72 -5.62 -25.81
CA ILE A 438 -15.72 -6.04 -26.78
C ILE A 438 -17.13 -5.84 -26.22
N TYR A 439 -17.33 -6.14 -24.94
CA TYR A 439 -18.64 -6.15 -24.29
C TYR A 439 -18.77 -5.06 -23.22
N CYS A 440 -17.65 -4.71 -22.58
CA CYS A 440 -17.65 -3.88 -21.38
C CYS A 440 -16.85 -2.59 -21.53
N GLY A 441 -17.35 -1.51 -20.93
CA GLY A 441 -16.56 -0.33 -20.60
C GLY A 441 -16.04 -0.42 -19.18
N TYR A 442 -14.84 0.11 -18.94
CA TYR A 442 -14.17 0.09 -17.65
C TYR A 442 -13.77 1.49 -17.19
N LEU A 443 -13.94 1.77 -15.90
CA LEU A 443 -13.47 2.99 -15.24
C LEU A 443 -12.70 2.60 -13.97
N ASP A 444 -11.40 2.86 -13.97
CA ASP A 444 -10.45 2.40 -12.96
C ASP A 444 -10.21 3.50 -11.92
N PHE A 445 -10.12 3.16 -10.64
CA PHE A 445 -9.95 4.11 -9.56
C PHE A 445 -9.24 3.54 -8.33
N ILE A 446 -8.77 4.44 -7.47
CA ILE A 446 -8.43 4.18 -6.08
C ILE A 446 -9.43 4.95 -5.22
N ALA A 447 -10.25 4.24 -4.44
CA ALA A 447 -11.17 4.83 -3.49
C ALA A 447 -10.49 5.01 -2.13
N TRP A 448 -10.50 6.24 -1.65
CA TRP A 448 -10.08 6.62 -0.30
C TRP A 448 -11.27 6.55 0.68
N ASP A 449 -12.49 6.63 0.15
CA ASP A 449 -13.76 6.36 0.81
C ASP A 449 -14.66 5.53 -0.13
N LEU A 450 -14.54 4.19 -0.06
CA LEU A 450 -15.28 3.31 -0.97
C LEU A 450 -16.81 3.48 -0.89
N PRO A 451 -17.45 3.49 0.30
CA PRO A 451 -18.89 3.72 0.40
C PRO A 451 -19.36 4.97 -0.35
N ALA A 452 -18.71 6.12 -0.16
CA ALA A 452 -19.08 7.36 -0.85
C ALA A 452 -18.97 7.24 -2.37
N VAL A 453 -17.93 6.54 -2.86
CA VAL A 453 -17.70 6.31 -4.29
C VAL A 453 -18.76 5.39 -4.88
N LEU A 454 -19.12 4.31 -4.19
CA LEU A 454 -20.12 3.36 -4.67
C LEU A 454 -21.53 3.97 -4.67
N ASP A 455 -21.90 4.71 -3.62
CA ASP A 455 -23.18 5.40 -3.55
C ASP A 455 -23.32 6.44 -4.69
N ALA A 456 -22.27 7.21 -4.95
CA ALA A 456 -22.25 8.16 -6.06
C ALA A 456 -22.32 7.45 -7.42
N ALA A 457 -21.52 6.41 -7.63
CA ALA A 457 -21.51 5.67 -8.89
C ALA A 457 -22.85 4.98 -9.17
N GLN A 458 -23.47 4.36 -8.16
CA GLN A 458 -24.77 3.72 -8.30
C GLN A 458 -25.83 4.72 -8.78
N ALA A 459 -25.94 5.89 -8.12
CA ALA A 459 -26.91 6.92 -8.50
C ALA A 459 -26.73 7.39 -9.95
N GLU A 460 -25.48 7.59 -10.39
CA GLU A 460 -25.18 8.01 -11.76
C GLU A 460 -25.48 6.91 -12.78
N PHE A 461 -25.12 5.66 -12.48
CA PHE A 461 -25.43 4.53 -13.36
C PHE A 461 -26.94 4.28 -13.46
N GLU A 462 -27.71 4.40 -12.38
CA GLU A 462 -29.18 4.29 -12.39
C GLU A 462 -29.80 5.30 -13.37
N ALA A 463 -29.33 6.55 -13.36
CA ALA A 463 -29.81 7.63 -14.23
C ALA A 463 -29.32 7.56 -15.68
N SER A 464 -28.32 6.73 -15.96
CA SER A 464 -27.66 6.63 -17.26
C SER A 464 -28.36 5.67 -18.24
N PRO A 465 -27.97 5.61 -19.53
CA PRO A 465 -28.61 4.72 -20.51
C PRO A 465 -28.14 3.26 -20.49
N ILE A 466 -27.10 2.90 -19.73
CA ILE A 466 -26.59 1.52 -19.66
C ILE A 466 -27.57 0.59 -18.94
N SER A 467 -27.57 -0.70 -19.33
CA SER A 467 -28.48 -1.72 -18.78
C SER A 467 -28.01 -2.26 -17.44
N TRP A 468 -26.69 -2.41 -17.26
CA TRP A 468 -26.09 -2.88 -16.01
C TRP A 468 -24.71 -2.27 -15.77
N ALA A 469 -24.32 -2.21 -14.50
CA ALA A 469 -23.00 -1.80 -14.05
C ALA A 469 -22.64 -2.55 -12.76
N ASN A 470 -21.37 -2.87 -12.64
CA ASN A 470 -20.82 -3.57 -11.49
C ASN A 470 -19.56 -2.87 -10.96
N PHE A 471 -19.26 -3.12 -9.70
CA PHE A 471 -18.00 -2.82 -9.04
C PHE A 471 -17.18 -4.10 -8.86
N HIS A 472 -15.88 -3.99 -9.12
CA HIS A 472 -14.90 -5.05 -8.89
C HIS A 472 -13.62 -4.46 -8.30
N VAL A 473 -13.01 -5.15 -7.33
CA VAL A 473 -11.68 -4.79 -6.82
C VAL A 473 -10.58 -5.22 -7.81
N PHE A 474 -9.39 -4.62 -7.75
CA PHE A 474 -8.24 -5.09 -8.55
C PHE A 474 -7.62 -6.39 -7.99
N ARG A 475 -8.45 -7.42 -7.81
CA ARG A 475 -8.09 -8.77 -7.37
C ARG A 475 -8.94 -9.77 -8.16
N ARG A 476 -8.31 -10.52 -9.06
CA ARG A 476 -9.00 -11.31 -10.09
C ARG A 476 -9.84 -12.47 -9.55
N ASP A 477 -9.47 -13.02 -8.39
CA ASP A 477 -10.18 -14.10 -7.71
C ASP A 477 -11.30 -13.62 -6.77
N ALA A 478 -11.52 -12.31 -6.65
CA ALA A 478 -12.64 -11.74 -5.91
C ALA A 478 -13.96 -11.87 -6.68
N GLN A 479 -15.09 -11.77 -5.97
CA GLN A 479 -16.38 -11.67 -6.62
C GLN A 479 -16.66 -10.23 -7.06
N THR A 480 -17.76 -10.07 -7.79
CA THR A 480 -18.22 -8.79 -8.33
C THR A 480 -19.47 -8.34 -7.58
N ILE A 481 -19.62 -7.03 -7.38
CA ILE A 481 -20.84 -6.44 -6.80
C ILE A 481 -21.64 -5.75 -7.90
N SER A 482 -22.91 -6.13 -8.05
CA SER A 482 -23.82 -5.39 -8.93
C SER A 482 -24.23 -4.06 -8.28
N LEU A 483 -24.07 -2.98 -9.03
CA LEU A 483 -24.57 -1.65 -8.66
C LEU A 483 -25.96 -1.41 -9.24
N ILE A 484 -26.12 -1.75 -10.53
CA ILE A 484 -27.41 -1.72 -11.21
C ILE A 484 -27.56 -2.93 -12.13
N ASP A 485 -28.78 -3.40 -12.26
CA ASP A 485 -29.19 -4.42 -13.24
C ASP A 485 -30.65 -4.14 -13.62
N LYS A 486 -30.84 -3.36 -14.70
CA LYS A 486 -32.17 -2.91 -15.12
C LYS A 486 -33.00 -4.04 -15.75
N GLU A 487 -32.34 -5.07 -16.27
CA GLU A 487 -33.02 -6.22 -16.85
C GLU A 487 -33.63 -7.11 -15.76
N LYS A 488 -32.93 -7.32 -14.63
CA LYS A 488 -33.50 -8.02 -13.46
C LYS A 488 -34.55 -7.18 -12.70
N ALA A 489 -34.39 -5.87 -12.64
CA ALA A 489 -35.36 -5.00 -11.97
C ALA A 489 -36.74 -5.05 -12.64
N ASP A 490 -36.78 -5.20 -13.97
CA ASP A 490 -38.02 -5.38 -14.73
C ASP A 490 -38.66 -6.75 -14.47
N GLU A 491 -37.88 -7.82 -14.25
CA GLU A 491 -38.39 -9.15 -13.86
C GLU A 491 -38.96 -9.19 -12.43
N ASP A 492 -38.31 -8.55 -11.46
CA ASP A 492 -38.80 -8.46 -10.06
C ASP A 492 -39.95 -7.45 -9.88
N SER A 493 -40.16 -6.55 -10.85
CA SER A 493 -41.32 -5.65 -10.90
C SER A 493 -42.60 -6.32 -11.45
N ALA A 494 -42.48 -7.53 -12.01
CA ALA A 494 -43.63 -8.41 -12.17
C ALA A 494 -44.06 -8.94 -10.78
N PRO A 495 -45.36 -9.04 -10.47
CA PRO A 495 -45.81 -9.38 -9.13
C PRO A 495 -45.46 -10.85 -8.81
N THR A 496 -44.31 -11.05 -8.17
CA THR A 496 -43.90 -12.35 -7.63
C THR A 496 -43.57 -12.22 -6.14
N ASN A 497 -44.48 -12.76 -5.33
CA ASN A 497 -44.29 -13.00 -3.90
C ASN A 497 -43.02 -13.83 -3.67
N SER A 498 -42.01 -13.27 -3.01
CA SER A 498 -41.20 -13.93 -1.97
C SER A 498 -39.98 -13.08 -1.61
N LYS A 499 -40.07 -12.34 -0.50
CA LYS A 499 -38.91 -11.82 0.23
C LYS A 499 -38.09 -13.00 0.77
N LEU A 500 -36.77 -12.95 0.63
CA LEU A 500 -35.83 -13.55 1.58
C LEU A 500 -34.44 -12.91 1.43
N LEU A 501 -34.14 -11.98 2.35
CA LEU A 501 -32.79 -11.62 2.78
C LEU A 501 -32.78 -11.65 4.31
N SER A 502 -31.90 -12.47 4.87
CA SER A 502 -31.33 -12.38 6.21
C SER A 502 -29.88 -12.86 6.14
#